data_AF-A0A516X908-F1
#
_entry.id   AF-A0A516X908-F1
#
_cell.length_a   1.000
_cell.length_b   1.000
_cell.length_c   1.000
_cell.angle_alpha   90.00
_cell.angle_beta   90.00
_cell.angle_gamma   90.00
#
_symmetry.space_group_name_H-M   'P 1'
#
loop_
_entity.id
_entity.type
_entity.pdbx_description
1 polymer ?
#
loop_
_entity_poly.entity_id
_entity_poly.type
_entity_poly.pdbx_seq_one_letter_code
_entity_poly.pdbx_strand_id
1 'polypeptide(L)'
;MGIDDALGDEILAWTDIFQKYLVEEYEDFDRRPRWAPDISAFDWYDEGRRIVSQLRAKFPDVQVLAQFGKYVLSVNEMRENVGRLPISMPGECRTGYIGIRDFVGQNSHR
;
A
#
# COMPACT_ATOMS: atom_id res chain seq x y z
N MET A 1 -21.99 -1.45 17.41
CA MET A 1 -20.53 -1.23 17.31
C MET A 1 -20.34 0.02 16.48
N GLY A 2 -19.75 1.08 17.04
CA GLY A 2 -19.94 2.46 16.56
C GLY A 2 -18.87 2.94 15.58
N ILE A 3 -18.88 2.43 14.35
CA ILE A 3 -18.36 3.20 13.21
C ILE A 3 -19.51 4.14 12.80
N ASP A 4 -19.23 5.42 12.63
CA ASP A 4 -20.29 6.35 12.18
C ASP A 4 -20.52 6.14 10.69
N ASP A 5 -21.71 6.52 10.21
CA ASP A 5 -22.12 6.24 8.85
C ASP A 5 -21.14 6.85 7.82
N ALA A 6 -20.58 8.03 8.09
CA ALA A 6 -19.62 8.67 7.20
C ALA A 6 -18.32 7.87 7.06
N LEU A 7 -17.70 7.45 8.17
CA LEU A 7 -16.50 6.62 8.11
C LEU A 7 -16.80 5.22 7.54
N GLY A 8 -18.00 4.69 7.77
CA GLY A 8 -18.47 3.46 7.15
C GLY A 8 -18.52 3.57 5.63
N ASP A 9 -19.14 4.64 5.13
CA ASP A 9 -19.25 4.93 3.70
C ASP A 9 -17.88 5.16 3.04
N GLU A 10 -16.96 5.85 3.73
CA GLU A 10 -15.58 6.03 3.25
C GLU A 10 -14.86 4.69 3.10
N ILE A 11 -14.97 3.79 4.09
CA ILE A 11 -14.38 2.45 4.01
C ILE A 11 -15.00 1.67 2.85
N LEU A 12 -16.32 1.71 2.67
CA LEU A 12 -16.99 1.02 1.59
C LEU A 12 -16.52 1.52 0.22
N ALA A 13 -16.48 2.84 0.01
CA ALA A 13 -15.99 3.45 -1.22
C ALA A 13 -14.52 3.08 -1.49
N TRP A 14 -13.67 3.11 -0.47
CA TRP A 14 -12.27 2.69 -0.57
C TRP A 14 -12.12 1.21 -0.94
N THR A 15 -12.96 0.33 -0.38
CA THR A 15 -12.96 -1.11 -0.76
C THR A 15 -13.53 -1.38 -2.14
N ASP A 16 -14.49 -0.58 -2.60
CA ASP A 16 -15.09 -0.72 -3.93
C ASP A 16 -14.07 -0.40 -5.04
N ILE A 17 -13.22 0.62 -4.83
CA ILE A 17 -12.09 0.92 -5.73
C ILE A 17 -11.14 -0.28 -5.82
N PHE A 18 -10.78 -0.88 -4.69
CA PHE A 18 -9.91 -2.06 -4.67
C PHE A 18 -10.50 -3.22 -5.49
N GLN A 19 -11.77 -3.54 -5.27
CA GLN A 19 -12.44 -4.65 -5.96
C GLN A 19 -12.56 -4.45 -7.48
N LYS A 20 -12.72 -3.20 -7.92
CA LYS A 20 -12.90 -2.87 -9.34
C LYS A 20 -11.60 -2.78 -10.11
N TYR A 21 -10.52 -2.32 -9.47
CA TYR A 21 -9.33 -1.88 -10.18
C TYR A 21 -8.06 -2.67 -9.86
N LEU A 22 -8.05 -3.54 -8.85
CA LEU A 22 -6.96 -4.49 -8.69
C LEU A 22 -7.02 -5.54 -9.82
N VAL A 23 -5.91 -5.67 -10.55
CA VAL A 23 -5.83 -6.59 -11.71
C VAL A 23 -5.16 -7.89 -11.32
N GLU A 24 -3.98 -7.80 -10.69
CA GLU A 24 -3.17 -8.97 -10.33
C GLU A 24 -2.48 -8.73 -8.97
N GLU A 25 -2.64 -9.69 -8.07
CA GLU A 25 -1.87 -9.76 -6.83
C GLU A 25 -0.52 -10.46 -7.10
N TYR A 26 0.56 -9.85 -6.63
CA TYR A 26 1.90 -10.45 -6.63
C TYR A 26 2.45 -10.40 -5.21
N GLU A 27 2.88 -11.54 -4.68
CA GLU A 27 3.69 -11.60 -3.47
C GLU A 27 5.16 -11.80 -3.84
N ASP A 28 5.72 -10.85 -4.59
CA ASP A 28 7.10 -10.91 -5.08
C ASP A 28 8.02 -9.91 -4.37
N PHE A 29 9.32 -10.17 -4.42
CA PHE A 29 10.34 -9.33 -3.78
C PHE A 29 10.59 -8.02 -4.51
N ASP A 30 10.45 -8.02 -5.84
CA ASP A 30 10.81 -6.91 -6.73
C ASP A 30 9.66 -6.44 -7.62
N ARG A 31 8.49 -7.08 -7.53
CA ARG A 31 7.30 -6.69 -8.30
C ARG A 31 6.21 -6.17 -7.38
N ARG A 32 5.59 -5.09 -7.82
CA ARG A 32 4.37 -4.55 -7.21
C ARG A 32 3.14 -5.24 -7.81
N PRO A 33 2.05 -5.36 -7.03
CA PRO A 33 0.74 -5.71 -7.58
C PRO A 33 0.32 -4.74 -8.69
N ARG A 34 -0.48 -5.24 -9.63
CA ARG A 34 -0.94 -4.45 -10.76
C ARG A 34 -2.35 -3.93 -10.54
N TRP A 35 -2.51 -2.65 -10.82
CA TRP A 35 -3.78 -1.95 -10.84
C TRP A 35 -4.11 -1.54 -12.27
N ALA A 36 -5.39 -1.31 -12.53
CA ALA A 36 -5.84 -0.70 -13.77
C ALA A 36 -5.17 0.68 -13.96
N PRO A 37 -4.87 1.09 -15.20
CA PRO A 37 -4.11 2.32 -15.47
C PRO A 37 -4.86 3.60 -15.07
N ASP A 38 -6.18 3.53 -14.90
CA ASP A 38 -7.04 4.68 -14.62
C ASP A 38 -7.06 5.06 -13.12
N ILE A 39 -6.36 4.33 -12.26
CA ILE A 39 -6.30 4.59 -10.83
C ILE A 39 -4.86 4.60 -10.32
N SER A 40 -4.58 5.50 -9.39
CA SER A 40 -3.32 5.51 -8.66
C SER A 40 -3.41 4.55 -7.47
N ALA A 41 -2.64 3.46 -7.53
CA ALA A 41 -2.50 2.52 -6.41
C ALA A 41 -1.93 3.20 -5.16
N PHE A 42 -1.07 4.21 -5.33
CA PHE A 42 -0.48 4.98 -4.24
C PHE A 42 -1.51 5.92 -3.59
N ASP A 43 -2.35 6.57 -4.37
CA ASP A 43 -3.42 7.41 -3.82
C ASP A 43 -4.40 6.56 -3.01
N TRP A 44 -4.73 5.36 -3.52
CA TRP A 44 -5.53 4.38 -2.77
C TRP A 44 -4.85 3.92 -1.48
N TYR A 45 -3.53 3.72 -1.51
CA TYR A 45 -2.74 3.35 -0.33
C TYR A 45 -2.76 4.45 0.73
N ASP A 46 -2.49 5.69 0.33
CA ASP A 46 -2.47 6.86 1.21
C ASP A 46 -3.85 7.11 1.84
N GLU A 47 -4.90 6.90 1.05
CA GLU A 47 -6.28 6.99 1.54
C GLU A 47 -6.58 5.90 2.59
N GLY A 48 -6.14 4.66 2.36
CA GLY A 48 -6.24 3.59 3.35
C GLY A 48 -5.48 3.93 4.64
N ARG A 49 -4.31 4.59 4.53
CA ARG A 49 -3.53 5.06 5.69
C ARG A 49 -4.28 6.14 6.48
N ARG A 50 -4.95 7.07 5.78
CA ARG A 50 -5.82 8.09 6.40
C ARG A 50 -6.97 7.44 7.18
N ILE A 51 -7.68 6.49 6.57
CA ILE A 51 -8.78 5.75 7.20
C ILE A 51 -8.30 5.00 8.46
N VAL A 52 -7.17 4.29 8.38
CA VAL A 52 -6.60 3.60 9.54
C VAL A 52 -6.24 4.57 10.67
N SER A 53 -5.72 5.75 10.36
CA SER A 53 -5.43 6.77 11.36
C SER A 53 -6.69 7.21 12.11
N GLN A 54 -7.80 7.39 11.39
CA GLN A 54 -9.09 7.74 12.00
C GLN A 54 -9.65 6.62 12.87
N LEU A 55 -9.58 5.37 12.39
CA LEU A 55 -10.00 4.21 13.17
C LEU A 55 -9.22 4.08 14.47
N ARG A 56 -7.90 4.34 14.45
CA ARG A 56 -7.06 4.34 15.65
C ARG A 56 -7.42 5.47 16.62
N ALA A 57 -7.71 6.66 16.11
CA ALA A 57 -8.14 7.78 16.94
C ALA A 57 -9.50 7.51 17.60
N LYS A 58 -10.41 6.84 16.87
CA LYS A 58 -11.76 6.52 17.35
C LYS A 58 -11.79 5.36 18.34
N PHE A 59 -10.93 4.37 18.14
CA PHE A 59 -10.84 3.18 18.98
C PHE A 59 -9.44 3.05 19.59
N PRO A 60 -9.05 3.92 20.54
CA PRO A 60 -7.69 3.94 21.10
C PRO A 60 -7.33 2.64 21.83
N ASP A 61 -8.34 1.94 22.37
CA ASP A 61 -8.16 0.66 23.06
C ASP A 61 -8.16 -0.56 22.12
N VAL A 62 -8.34 -0.34 20.81
CA VAL A 62 -8.37 -1.39 19.79
C VAL A 62 -7.13 -1.31 18.92
N GLN A 63 -6.49 -2.46 18.72
CA GLN A 63 -5.38 -2.57 17.79
C GLN A 63 -5.90 -2.59 16.34
N VAL A 64 -5.71 -1.49 15.62
CA VAL A 64 -6.02 -1.41 14.17
C VAL A 64 -4.78 -1.73 13.34
N LEU A 65 -4.82 -2.87 12.63
CA LEU A 65 -3.73 -3.37 11.78
C LEU A 65 -3.98 -3.02 10.30
N ALA A 66 -3.04 -2.32 9.67
CA ALA A 66 -3.08 -2.01 8.25
C ALA A 66 -2.35 -3.10 7.45
N GLN A 67 -3.08 -4.03 6.85
CA GLN A 67 -2.49 -5.12 6.05
C GLN A 67 -2.58 -4.91 4.53
N PHE A 68 -3.19 -3.82 4.08
CA PHE A 68 -3.41 -3.56 2.66
C PHE A 68 -2.17 -3.08 1.89
N GLY A 69 -1.05 -2.78 2.56
CA GLY A 69 0.17 -2.32 1.89
C GLY A 69 0.73 -3.32 0.88
N LYS A 70 0.48 -4.62 1.09
CA LYS A 70 0.85 -5.70 0.17
C LYS A 70 0.15 -5.62 -1.19
N TYR A 71 -0.90 -4.81 -1.33
CA TYR A 71 -1.61 -4.60 -2.58
C TYR A 71 -1.03 -3.46 -3.43
N VAL A 72 0.00 -2.77 -2.94
CA VAL A 72 0.60 -1.62 -3.65
C VAL A 72 2.12 -1.73 -3.68
N LEU A 73 2.71 -2.24 -2.61
CA LEU A 73 4.14 -2.33 -2.41
C LEU A 73 4.62 -3.76 -2.64
N SER A 74 5.81 -3.91 -3.21
CA SER A 74 6.54 -5.18 -3.19
C SER A 74 6.96 -5.56 -1.75
N VAL A 75 7.38 -6.81 -1.56
CA VAL A 75 7.87 -7.26 -0.24
C VAL A 75 9.07 -6.44 0.23
N ASN A 76 9.98 -6.04 -0.66
CA ASN A 76 11.14 -5.25 -0.28
C ASN A 76 10.79 -3.81 0.10
N GLU A 77 9.82 -3.19 -0.57
CA GLU A 77 9.32 -1.86 -0.20
C GLU A 77 8.64 -1.86 1.17
N MET A 78 7.85 -2.91 1.45
CA MET A 78 7.26 -3.10 2.79
C MET A 78 8.32 -3.28 3.87
N ARG A 79 9.42 -3.98 3.56
CA ARG A 79 10.55 -4.17 4.49
C ARG A 79 11.31 -2.88 4.72
N GLU A 80 11.58 -2.11 3.68
CA GLU A 80 12.23 -0.80 3.79
C GLU A 80 11.42 0.14 4.67
N ASN A 81 10.09 0.16 4.52
CA ASN A 81 9.17 0.95 5.34
C ASN A 81 9.24 0.64 6.85
N VAL A 82 9.69 -0.55 7.23
CA VAL A 82 9.89 -0.95 8.64
C VAL A 82 11.37 -1.02 9.03
N GLY A 83 12.25 -0.39 8.25
CA GLY A 83 13.69 -0.31 8.53
C GLY A 83 14.44 -1.63 8.37
N ARG A 84 13.88 -2.59 7.62
CA ARG A 84 14.51 -3.89 7.36
C ARG A 84 15.22 -3.88 6.00
N LEU A 85 16.34 -4.60 5.94
CA LEU A 85 17.07 -4.80 4.69
C LEU A 85 16.22 -5.59 3.68
N PRO A 86 16.32 -5.27 2.38
CA PRO A 86 15.65 -6.03 1.33
C PRO A 86 16.14 -7.49 1.32
N ILE A 87 15.26 -8.40 0.92
CA ILE A 87 15.59 -9.80 0.64
C ILE A 87 16.12 -9.87 -0.79
N SER A 88 17.17 -10.67 -0.98
CA SER A 88 17.69 -11.05 -2.29
C SER A 88 17.73 -12.56 -2.37
N MET A 89 17.39 -13.12 -3.53
CA MET A 89 17.49 -14.55 -3.76
C MET A 89 18.98 -14.98 -3.76
N PRO A 90 19.32 -16.18 -3.28
CA PRO A 90 20.69 -16.67 -3.33
C PRO A 90 21.22 -16.69 -4.77
N GLY A 91 22.28 -15.92 -5.04
CA GLY A 91 22.91 -15.84 -6.37
C GLY A 91 22.49 -14.65 -7.23
N GLU A 92 21.49 -13.86 -6.81
CA GLU A 92 21.06 -12.66 -7.55
C GLU A 92 21.70 -11.39 -6.98
N CYS A 93 22.78 -10.94 -7.64
CA CYS A 93 23.39 -9.66 -7.35
C CYS A 93 22.59 -8.56 -8.08
N ARG A 94 21.53 -8.06 -7.43
CA ARG A 94 20.87 -6.76 -7.65
C ARG A 94 20.48 -6.41 -9.10
N THR A 95 19.22 -6.68 -9.43
CA THR A 95 18.49 -5.91 -10.47
C THR A 95 17.05 -5.55 -10.08
N GLY A 96 16.48 -6.14 -9.02
CA GLY A 96 15.08 -5.96 -8.60
C GLY A 96 14.85 -5.03 -7.39
N TYR A 97 15.81 -4.19 -7.01
CA TYR A 97 15.56 -3.25 -5.90
C TYR A 97 14.72 -2.07 -6.40
N ILE A 98 13.41 -2.12 -6.16
CA ILE A 98 12.55 -0.94 -6.23
C ILE A 98 12.55 -0.30 -4.84
N GLY A 99 13.35 0.74 -4.64
CA GLY A 99 13.28 1.53 -3.41
C GLY A 99 12.10 2.50 -3.47
N ILE A 100 11.41 2.70 -2.35
CA ILE A 100 10.35 3.73 -2.25
C ILE A 100 10.90 5.13 -2.57
N ARG A 101 12.20 5.34 -2.29
CA ARG A 101 12.91 6.60 -2.53
C ARG A 101 13.32 6.83 -3.98
N ASP A 102 13.32 5.79 -4.82
CA ASP A 102 13.77 5.90 -6.21
C ASP A 102 12.77 6.68 -7.09
N PHE A 103 11.55 6.95 -6.59
CA PHE A 103 10.50 7.67 -7.32
C PHE A 103 10.30 9.14 -6.90
N VAL A 104 10.91 9.61 -5.81
CA VAL A 104 10.77 11.01 -5.37
C VAL A 104 11.47 11.99 -6.35
N GLY A 105 12.24 11.48 -7.32
CA GLY A 105 13.00 12.29 -8.31
C GLY A 105 12.45 12.36 -9.73
N GLN A 106 11.35 11.69 -10.09
CA GLN A 106 10.90 11.64 -11.51
C GLN A 106 9.76 12.60 -11.89
N ASN A 107 9.17 13.34 -10.94
CA ASN A 107 8.15 14.35 -11.23
C ASN A 107 8.71 15.77 -11.44
N SER A 108 9.98 15.91 -11.84
CA SER A 108 10.59 17.23 -12.13
C SER A 108 10.92 17.49 -13.60
N HIS A 109 10.50 16.65 -14.55
CA HIS A 109 10.53 17.03 -15.97
C HIS A 109 9.52 16.22 -16.81
N ARG A 110 8.32 16.77 -17.03
CA ARG A 110 7.76 17.01 -18.36
C ARG A 110 6.45 17.79 -18.30
#